data_AF-A0A8D9H468-F1
#
_entry.id   AF-A0A8D9H468-F1
#
_cell.length_a   1.000
_cell.length_b   1.000
_cell.length_c   1.000
_cell.angle_alpha   90.00
_cell.angle_beta   90.00
_cell.angle_gamma   90.00
#
_symmetry.space_group_name_H-M   'P 1'
#
loop_
_entity.id
_entity.type
_entity.pdbx_description
1 polymer ?
#
loop_
_entity_poly.entity_id
_entity_poly.type
_entity_poly.pdbx_seq_one_letter_code
_entity_poly.pdbx_strand_id
1 'polypeptide(L)'
;MIDLGSSWPDLSKQYCLPPVGISTGPLAPWILWSLWVARKKFIFENKEILEEDVITNAITAAKEWLNEQTRDSSVKPPTNPQRAPIPSNTPVLKTDAAWKGDSLIAGLGWILEEELQKVERMVH
;
A
#
# COMPACT_ATOMS: atom_id res chain seq x y z
N MET A 1 4.84 -5.67 -32.28
CA MET A 1 5.33 -5.24 -30.95
C MET A 1 4.11 -4.72 -30.21
N ILE A 2 3.72 -5.35 -29.11
CA ILE A 2 2.53 -4.92 -28.34
C ILE A 2 2.92 -3.62 -27.62
N ASP A 3 2.21 -2.53 -27.92
CA ASP A 3 2.38 -1.29 -27.17
C ASP A 3 1.63 -1.41 -25.84
N LEU A 4 2.38 -1.79 -24.80
CA LEU A 4 1.84 -1.92 -23.45
C LEU A 4 1.21 -0.61 -22.94
N GLY A 5 1.69 0.55 -23.37
CA GLY A 5 1.19 1.84 -22.88
C GLY A 5 -0.27 2.07 -23.28
N SER A 6 -0.61 1.76 -24.53
CA SER A 6 -1.97 1.91 -25.05
C SER A 6 -2.89 0.75 -24.65
N SER A 7 -2.37 -0.48 -24.53
CA SER A 7 -3.20 -1.67 -24.25
C SER A 7 -3.37 -1.99 -22.75
N TRP A 8 -2.60 -1.36 -21.86
CA TRP A 8 -2.65 -1.62 -20.41
C TRP A 8 -4.04 -1.48 -19.78
N PRO A 9 -4.83 -0.43 -20.08
CA PRO A 9 -6.15 -0.25 -19.47
C PRO A 9 -7.13 -1.36 -19.82
N ASP A 10 -6.98 -1.96 -21.00
CA ASP A 10 -7.83 -3.06 -21.46
C ASP A 10 -7.37 -4.39 -20.86
N LEU A 11 -6.06 -4.61 -20.82
CA LEU A 11 -5.45 -5.80 -20.24
C LEU A 11 -5.72 -5.92 -18.73
N SER A 12 -5.73 -4.79 -18.01
CA SER A 12 -6.05 -4.73 -16.58
C SER A 12 -7.53 -4.89 -16.26
N LYS A 13 -8.41 -4.89 -17.26
CA LYS A 13 -9.86 -5.11 -17.10
C LYS A 13 -10.29 -6.50 -17.56
N GLN A 14 -9.39 -7.29 -18.14
CA GLN A 14 -9.73 -8.62 -18.59
C GLN A 14 -9.86 -9.58 -17.42
N TYR A 15 -11.02 -10.22 -17.34
CA TYR A 15 -11.30 -11.32 -16.44
C TYR A 15 -10.81 -12.62 -17.06
N CYS A 16 -10.05 -13.42 -16.29
CA CYS A 16 -9.63 -14.73 -16.74
C CYS A 16 -10.80 -15.72 -16.70
N LEU A 17 -10.99 -16.45 -17.80
CA LEU A 17 -12.05 -17.45 -17.92
C LEU A 17 -11.85 -18.60 -16.91
N PRO A 18 -12.92 -19.32 -16.52
CA PRO A 18 -12.89 -20.32 -15.46
C PRO A 18 -12.40 -21.68 -15.98
N PRO A 19 -11.07 -21.85 -16.14
CA PRO A 19 -10.42 -23.08 -15.68
C PRO A 19 -9.31 -22.81 -14.63
N VAL A 20 -8.84 -21.56 -14.49
CA VAL A 20 -7.76 -21.19 -13.56
C VAL A 20 -8.24 -20.84 -12.16
N GLY A 21 -9.55 -20.66 -11.94
CA GLY A 21 -10.13 -20.37 -10.63
C GLY A 21 -9.82 -18.97 -10.09
N ILE A 22 -9.44 -18.02 -10.95
CA ILE A 22 -9.32 -16.59 -10.63
C ILE A 22 -10.58 -15.91 -11.18
N SER A 23 -11.64 -15.89 -10.40
CA SER A 23 -12.96 -15.43 -10.84
C SER A 23 -13.11 -13.91 -10.87
N THR A 24 -12.21 -13.13 -10.27
CA THR A 24 -12.52 -11.73 -9.94
C THR A 24 -11.32 -10.75 -9.94
N GLY A 25 -10.28 -10.97 -10.77
CA GLY A 25 -9.15 -10.03 -10.81
C GLY A 25 -8.26 -10.11 -12.05
N PRO A 26 -7.55 -9.02 -12.39
CA PRO A 26 -6.67 -8.98 -13.55
C PRO A 26 -5.38 -9.79 -13.31
N LEU A 27 -5.12 -10.78 -14.16
CA LEU A 27 -3.93 -11.64 -14.06
C LEU A 27 -2.67 -11.02 -14.71
N ALA A 28 -2.87 -10.17 -15.72
CA ALA A 28 -1.78 -9.48 -16.42
C ALA A 28 -0.75 -8.78 -15.52
N PRO A 29 -1.14 -8.00 -14.49
CA PRO A 29 -0.16 -7.38 -13.57
C PRO A 29 0.64 -8.42 -12.77
N TRP A 30 0.03 -9.54 -12.39
CA TRP A 30 0.72 -10.60 -11.66
C TRP A 30 1.73 -11.34 -12.53
N ILE A 31 1.44 -11.53 -13.81
CA ILE A 31 2.40 -12.12 -14.77
C ILE A 31 3.62 -11.22 -14.92
N LEU A 32 3.41 -9.90 -15.13
CA LEU A 32 4.52 -8.95 -15.24
C LEU A 32 5.33 -8.85 -13.96
N TRP A 33 4.66 -8.87 -12.80
CA TRP A 33 5.31 -8.89 -11.50
C TRP A 33 6.19 -10.13 -11.32
N SER A 34 5.65 -11.33 -11.59
CA SER A 34 6.40 -12.58 -11.49
C SER A 34 7.58 -12.63 -12.47
N LEU A 35 7.41 -12.09 -13.69
CA LEU A 35 8.50 -11.99 -14.66
C LEU A 35 9.60 -11.03 -14.18
N TRP A 36 9.22 -9.91 -13.56
CA TRP A 36 10.18 -8.99 -12.96
C TRP A 36 10.94 -9.64 -11.79
N VAL A 37 10.25 -10.40 -10.93
CA VAL A 37 10.89 -11.16 -9.84
C VAL A 37 11.85 -12.22 -10.39
N ALA A 38 11.45 -12.99 -11.40
CA ALA A 38 12.31 -13.97 -12.06
C ALA A 38 13.55 -13.32 -12.65
N ARG A 39 13.39 -12.20 -13.35
CA ARG A 39 14.50 -11.43 -13.91
C ARG A 39 15.45 -10.90 -12.84
N LYS A 40 14.94 -10.40 -11.71
CA LYS A 40 15.78 -9.98 -10.59
C LYS A 40 16.57 -11.16 -10.01
N LYS A 41 15.93 -12.29 -9.74
CA LYS A 41 16.60 -13.48 -9.20
C LYS A 41 17.67 -14.02 -10.15
N PHE A 42 17.43 -13.96 -11.45
CA PHE A 42 18.44 -14.29 -12.44
C PHE A 42 19.66 -13.34 -12.38
N ILE A 43 19.42 -12.02 -12.36
CA ILE A 43 20.50 -11.03 -12.34
C ILE A 43 21.32 -11.06 -11.05
N PHE A 44 20.68 -11.25 -9.89
CA PHE A 44 21.34 -11.12 -8.58
C PHE A 44 21.78 -12.45 -7.95
N GLU A 45 21.06 -13.55 -8.21
CA GLU A 45 21.33 -14.86 -7.61
C GLU A 45 21.77 -15.91 -8.64
N ASN A 46 21.81 -15.57 -9.93
CA ASN A 46 22.04 -16.50 -11.05
C ASN A 46 21.12 -17.73 -11.01
N LYS A 47 19.89 -17.54 -10.49
CA LYS A 47 18.87 -18.58 -10.46
C LYS A 47 17.87 -18.35 -11.58
N GLU A 48 17.80 -19.31 -12.49
CA GLU A 48 16.76 -19.37 -13.50
C GLU A 48 15.47 -19.89 -12.87
N ILE A 49 14.36 -19.21 -13.16
CA ILE A 49 13.02 -19.65 -12.80
C ILE A 49 12.33 -20.01 -14.11
N LEU A 50 11.82 -21.24 -14.20
CA LEU A 50 11.16 -21.74 -15.40
C LEU A 50 9.88 -20.94 -15.67
N GLU A 51 9.53 -20.80 -16.94
CA GLU A 51 8.32 -20.10 -17.39
C GLU A 51 7.03 -20.66 -16.76
N GLU A 52 6.98 -21.97 -16.55
CA GLU A 52 5.89 -22.67 -15.86
C GLU A 52 5.79 -22.29 -14.38
N ASP A 53 6.93 -22.11 -13.71
CA ASP A 53 6.97 -21.61 -12.33
C ASP A 53 6.57 -20.13 -12.27
N VAL A 54 6.94 -19.32 -13.25
CA VAL A 54 6.54 -17.90 -13.33
C VAL A 54 5.02 -17.77 -13.45
N ILE A 55 4.39 -18.56 -14.33
CA ILE A 55 2.94 -18.58 -14.53
C ILE A 55 2.24 -19.11 -13.27
N THR A 56 2.74 -20.19 -12.69
CA THR A 56 2.17 -20.77 -11.46
C THR A 56 2.23 -19.77 -10.30
N ASN A 57 3.37 -19.11 -10.11
CA ASN A 57 3.53 -18.07 -9.08
C ASN A 57 2.59 -16.88 -9.30
N ALA A 58 2.42 -16.43 -10.54
CA ALA A 58 1.49 -15.35 -10.87
C ALA A 58 0.04 -15.73 -10.54
N ILE A 59 -0.37 -16.96 -10.87
CA ILE A 59 -1.72 -17.48 -10.58
C ILE A 59 -1.93 -17.61 -9.07
N THR A 60 -0.98 -18.18 -8.34
CA THR A 60 -1.07 -18.37 -6.88
C THR A 60 -1.15 -17.03 -6.16
N ALA A 61 -0.26 -16.07 -6.49
CA ALA A 61 -0.27 -14.74 -5.89
C ALA A 61 -1.58 -13.98 -6.17
N ALA A 62 -2.12 -14.09 -7.40
CA ALA A 62 -3.40 -13.51 -7.75
C ALA A 62 -4.57 -14.11 -6.94
N LYS A 63 -4.56 -15.42 -6.70
CA LYS A 63 -5.55 -16.11 -5.88
C LYS A 63 -5.45 -15.72 -4.41
N GLU A 64 -4.25 -15.71 -3.85
CA GLU A 64 -4.00 -15.30 -2.46
C GLU A 64 -4.50 -13.88 -2.22
N TRP A 65 -4.13 -12.95 -3.11
CA TRP A 65 -4.60 -11.57 -3.03
C TRP A 65 -6.13 -11.47 -3.07
N LEU A 66 -6.79 -12.19 -3.99
CA LEU A 66 -8.25 -12.16 -4.09
C LEU A 66 -8.93 -12.77 -2.85
N ASN A 67 -8.40 -13.87 -2.32
CA ASN A 67 -8.91 -14.51 -1.12
C ASN A 67 -8.76 -13.61 0.11
N GLU A 68 -7.64 -12.90 0.24
CA GLU A 68 -7.39 -11.96 1.34
C GLU A 68 -8.20 -10.67 1.25
N GLN A 69 -8.58 -10.26 0.04
CA GLN A 69 -9.52 -9.15 -0.17
C GLN A 69 -10.96 -9.52 0.17
N THR A 70 -11.25 -10.81 0.30
CA THR A 70 -12.53 -11.31 0.84
C THR A 70 -12.52 -11.18 2.37
N ARG A 71 -12.20 -9.99 2.88
CA ARG A 71 -12.51 -9.61 4.27
C ARG A 71 -13.99 -9.31 4.35
N ASP A 72 -14.68 -10.16 5.11
CA ASP A 72 -16.04 -10.03 5.63
C ASP A 72 -16.78 -8.76 5.21
N SER A 73 -17.75 -8.90 4.31
CA SER A 73 -18.76 -7.90 4.01
C SER A 73 -19.71 -7.60 5.19
N SER A 74 -19.25 -7.74 6.43
CA SER A 74 -20.00 -7.43 7.66
C SER A 74 -19.27 -6.52 8.64
N VAL A 75 -18.06 -6.02 8.34
CA VAL A 75 -17.51 -4.92 9.13
C VAL A 75 -17.95 -3.63 8.47
N LYS A 76 -19.09 -3.09 8.92
CA LYS A 76 -19.40 -1.67 8.74
C LYS A 76 -18.11 -0.90 9.07
N PRO A 77 -17.66 0.06 8.24
CA PRO A 77 -16.56 0.90 8.66
C PRO A 77 -16.90 1.40 10.07
N PRO A 78 -15.98 1.32 11.05
CA PRO A 78 -16.26 1.94 12.34
C PRO A 78 -16.71 3.35 12.00
N THR A 79 -17.95 3.69 12.35
CA THR A 79 -18.43 5.06 12.27
C THR A 79 -17.34 5.86 12.92
N ASN A 80 -16.60 6.63 12.11
CA ASN A 80 -15.53 7.48 12.62
C ASN A 80 -16.22 8.29 13.71
N PRO A 81 -15.90 8.08 15.01
CA PRO A 81 -16.53 8.89 16.04
C PRO A 81 -16.17 10.30 15.64
N GLN A 82 -17.18 11.05 15.20
CA GLN A 82 -17.01 12.36 14.63
C GLN A 82 -16.15 13.11 15.65
N ARG A 83 -14.89 13.35 15.30
CA ARG A 83 -13.88 13.81 16.26
C ARG A 83 -14.49 15.04 16.90
N ALA A 84 -14.76 14.97 18.21
CA ALA A 84 -15.33 16.09 18.93
C ALA A 84 -14.50 17.33 18.55
N PRO A 85 -15.12 18.48 18.25
CA PRO A 85 -14.39 19.69 17.93
C PRO A 85 -13.31 19.90 18.99
N ILE A 86 -12.05 19.93 18.55
CA ILE A 86 -10.93 20.13 19.45
C ILE A 86 -11.12 21.53 20.05
N PRO A 87 -11.18 21.69 21.38
CA PRO A 87 -11.30 23.01 22.00
C PRO A 87 -10.18 23.92 21.49
N SER A 88 -10.50 25.19 21.24
CA SER A 88 -9.59 26.22 20.69
C SER A 88 -8.43 26.62 21.62
N ASN A 89 -8.11 25.80 22.62
CA ASN A 89 -6.99 25.99 23.55
C ASN A 89 -6.28 24.65 23.84
N THR A 90 -6.32 23.72 22.87
CA THR A 90 -5.70 22.41 23.03
C THR A 90 -4.28 22.46 22.48
N PRO A 91 -3.24 22.25 23.30
CA PRO A 91 -1.87 22.22 22.80
C PRO A 91 -1.72 21.05 21.82
N VAL A 92 -1.17 21.32 20.63
CA VAL A 92 -0.94 20.31 19.61
C VAL A 92 0.47 19.76 19.79
N LEU A 93 0.56 18.49 20.17
CA LEU A 93 1.84 17.76 20.21
C LEU A 93 2.01 16.99 18.90
N LYS A 94 3.03 17.38 18.12
CA LYS A 94 3.47 16.64 16.93
C LYS A 94 4.69 15.83 17.32
N THR A 95 4.63 14.51 17.17
CA THR A 95 5.76 13.61 17.40
C THR A 95 6.19 12.99 16.09
N ASP A 96 7.50 12.84 15.90
CA ASP A 96 8.07 12.16 14.73
C ASP A 96 9.28 11.34 15.14
N ALA A 97 9.50 10.22 14.45
CA ALA A 97 10.61 9.31 14.72
C ALA A 97 11.38 9.01 13.44
N ALA A 98 12.70 9.16 13.50
CA ALA A 98 13.61 8.85 12.41
C ALA A 98 14.44 7.61 12.76
N TRP A 99 14.56 6.68 11.82
CA TRP A 99 15.42 5.50 11.95
C TRP A 99 16.48 5.48 10.86
N LYS A 100 17.73 5.21 11.23
CA LYS A 100 18.83 5.01 10.30
C LYS A 100 19.37 3.59 10.43
N GLY A 101 19.03 2.75 9.45
CA GLY A 101 19.39 1.33 9.42
C GLY A 101 20.89 1.06 9.42
N ASP A 102 21.68 1.86 8.68
CA ASP A 102 23.12 1.63 8.52
C ASP A 102 23.92 1.78 9.81
N SER A 103 23.46 2.64 10.72
CA SER A 103 24.12 2.89 12.00
C SER A 103 23.37 2.31 13.19
N LEU A 104 22.21 1.68 12.96
CA LEU A 104 21.30 1.20 14.01
C LEU A 104 20.90 2.31 15.02
N ILE A 105 20.74 3.55 14.53
CA ILE A 105 20.41 4.71 15.37
C ILE A 105 18.97 5.12 15.13
N ALA A 106 18.23 5.33 16.22
CA ALA A 106 16.91 5.97 16.22
C ALA A 106 17.02 7.38 16.78
N GLY A 107 16.23 8.30 16.24
CA GLY A 107 15.96 9.62 16.79
C GLY A 107 14.46 9.80 16.98
N LEU A 108 14.08 10.53 18.04
CA LEU A 108 12.71 10.94 18.30
C LEU A 108 12.69 12.46 18.48
N GLY A 109 11.73 13.13 17.86
CA GLY A 109 11.50 14.56 18.01
C GLY A 109 10.04 14.86 18.31
N TRP A 110 9.79 15.96 19.01
CA TRP A 110 8.44 16.48 19.18
C TRP A 110 8.41 18.00 19.18
N ILE A 111 7.29 18.56 18.73
CA ILE A 111 7.01 19.99 18.72
C ILE A 111 5.67 20.21 19.42
N LEU A 112 5.65 21.15 20.37
CA LEU A 112 4.44 21.61 21.05
C LEU A 112 4.02 22.95 20.45
N GLU A 113 2.84 23.00 19.85
CA GLU A 113 2.23 24.23 19.36
C GLU A 113 1.13 24.66 20.36
N GLU A 114 1.39 25.76 21.07
CA GLU A 114 0.42 26.43 21.93
C GLU A 114 -0.16 27.65 21.18
N GLU A 115 -1.48 27.75 21.10
CA GLU A 115 -2.13 28.96 20.61
C GLU A 115 -2.08 30.03 21.70
N LEU A 116 -1.06 30.90 21.63
CA LEU A 116 -0.95 32.05 22.51
C LEU A 116 -2.17 32.96 22.27
N GLN A 117 -3.13 32.93 23.20
CA GLN A 117 -4.19 33.96 23.23
C GLN A 117 -3.51 35.33 23.22
N LYS A 118 -3.81 36.14 22.20
CA LYS A 118 -3.45 37.56 22.17
C LYS A 118 -4.20 38.25 23.30
N VAL A 119 -3.61 38.28 24.50
CA VAL A 119 -4.12 39.07 25.62
C VAL A 119 -3.80 40.53 25.31
N GLU A 120 -4.70 41.22 24.59
CA GLU A 120 -4.75 42.68 24.61
C GLU A 120 -5.11 43.11 26.03
N ARG A 121 -4.09 43.41 26.84
CA ARG A 121 -4.29 44.10 28.11
C ARG A 121 -4.65 45.56 27.81
N MET A 122 -5.94 45.87 27.87
CA MET A 122 -6.42 47.24 27.97
C MET A 122 -5.93 47.80 29.32
N VAL A 123 -4.98 48.73 29.26
CA VAL A 123 -4.61 49.57 30.41
C VAL A 123 -5.55 50.77 30.38
N HIS A 124 -6.40 50.88 31.41
CA HIS A 124 -7.12 52.11 31.74
C HIS A 124 -6.24 53.03 32.57
#